data_AF-A0A2M8DKU4-F1
#
_entry.id   AF-A0A2M8DKU4-F1
#
_cell.length_a   1.000
_cell.length_b   1.000
_cell.length_c   1.000
_cell.angle_alpha   90.00
_cell.angle_beta   90.00
_cell.angle_gamma   90.00
#
_symmetry.space_group_name_H-M   'P 1'
#
loop_
_entity.id
_entity.type
_entity.pdbx_description
1 polymer ?
#
loop_
_entity_poly.entity_id
_entity_poly.type
_entity_poly.pdbx_seq_one_letter_code
_entity_poly.pdbx_strand_id
1 'polypeptide(L)'
;MELAEGEVVRGLDRLRGHGLAVERHTVEGRVVKYAHTAKRRLALTPAEGALLCLLLLRGPQTAGELRGRAARLHPFADLAEVEVALVRPQERAAFPLGVGLERLPGRREHRDAHLLSGAAAAAAALGVAAPPATVEARRAAVEGEVASLRAAVEPLQGELEAFRTQFR
;
A
#
# COMPACT_ATOMS: atom_id res chain seq x y z
N MET A 1 -18.64 3.28 -3.04
CA MET A 1 -17.91 4.54 -3.28
C MET A 1 -18.51 5.16 -4.52
N GLU A 2 -18.85 6.44 -4.47
CA GLU A 2 -19.23 7.25 -5.64
C GLU A 2 -18.09 8.24 -5.87
N LEU A 3 -17.40 8.13 -7.00
CA LEU A 3 -16.25 8.96 -7.34
C LEU A 3 -16.55 9.73 -8.62
N ALA A 4 -16.20 11.01 -8.65
CA ALA A 4 -16.31 11.80 -9.87
C ALA A 4 -15.24 11.37 -10.89
N GLU A 5 -15.52 11.55 -12.18
CA GLU A 5 -14.59 11.18 -13.26
C GLU A 5 -13.20 11.82 -13.06
N GLY A 6 -13.16 13.11 -12.73
CA GLY A 6 -11.90 13.83 -12.48
C GLY A 6 -11.11 13.31 -11.26
N GLU A 7 -11.76 12.64 -10.30
CA GLU A 7 -11.06 11.99 -9.18
C GLU A 7 -10.44 10.66 -9.62
N VAL A 8 -11.16 9.90 -10.45
CA VAL A 8 -10.67 8.65 -11.03
C VAL A 8 -9.47 8.90 -11.93
N VAL A 9 -9.53 9.92 -12.80
CA VAL A 9 -8.40 10.31 -13.67
C VAL A 9 -7.18 10.71 -12.85
N ARG A 10 -7.34 11.56 -11.83
CA ARG A 10 -6.24 11.91 -10.90
C ARG A 10 -5.68 10.69 -10.15
N GLY A 11 -6.52 9.70 -9.84
CA GLY A 11 -6.09 8.42 -9.30
C GLY A 11 -5.23 7.63 -10.31
N LEU A 12 -5.69 7.52 -11.55
CA LEU A 12 -4.98 6.83 -12.63
C LEU A 12 -3.62 7.47 -12.93
N ASP A 13 -3.53 8.80 -12.95
CA ASP A 13 -2.27 9.50 -13.20
C ASP A 13 -1.25 9.26 -12.11
N ARG A 14 -1.67 9.22 -10.84
CA ARG A 14 -0.80 8.81 -9.72
C ARG A 14 -0.30 7.37 -9.88
N LEU A 15 -1.20 6.44 -10.23
CA LEU A 15 -0.82 5.04 -10.46
C LEU A 15 0.14 4.89 -11.65
N ARG A 16 0.00 5.71 -12.69
CA ARG A 16 0.93 5.78 -13.82
C ARG A 16 2.29 6.33 -13.40
N GLY A 17 2.34 7.37 -12.56
CA GLY A 17 3.56 7.90 -11.97
C GLY A 17 4.34 6.84 -11.18
N HIS A 18 3.63 5.96 -10.46
CA HIS A 18 4.22 4.80 -9.78
C HIS A 18 4.48 3.59 -10.70
N GLY A 19 4.17 3.71 -11.99
CA GLY A 19 4.35 2.65 -12.97
C GLY A 19 3.44 1.43 -12.76
N LEU A 20 2.36 1.57 -11.98
CA LEU A 20 1.36 0.54 -11.63
C LEU A 20 0.18 0.49 -12.61
N ALA A 21 0.02 1.51 -13.45
CA ALA A 21 -0.93 1.55 -14.56
C ALA A 21 -0.25 2.10 -15.83
N VAL A 22 -0.76 1.71 -16.99
CA VAL A 22 -0.34 2.20 -18.31
C VAL A 22 -1.54 2.47 -19.19
N GLU A 23 -1.40 3.46 -20.06
CA GLU A 23 -2.36 3.69 -21.15
C GLU A 23 -2.17 2.64 -22.25
N ARG A 24 -3.29 2.20 -22.82
CA ARG A 24 -3.36 1.29 -23.95
C ARG A 24 -4.16 1.98 -25.03
N HIS A 25 -3.44 2.51 -26.01
CA HIS A 25 -4.04 3.01 -27.24
C HIS A 25 -4.36 1.81 -28.13
N THR A 26 -5.61 1.75 -28.58
CA THR A 26 -6.00 0.82 -29.64
C THR A 26 -5.94 1.61 -30.93
N VAL A 27 -5.36 1.04 -31.99
CA VAL A 27 -5.08 1.75 -33.27
C VAL A 27 -6.33 2.42 -33.87
N GLU A 28 -7.52 1.88 -33.62
CA GLU A 28 -8.80 2.40 -34.10
C GLU A 28 -9.68 3.02 -32.98
N GLY A 29 -9.20 3.04 -31.73
CA GLY A 29 -9.99 3.42 -30.57
C GLY A 29 -9.88 4.90 -30.25
N ARG A 30 -10.99 5.66 -30.39
CA ARG A 30 -11.09 7.07 -29.95
C ARG A 30 -11.05 7.26 -28.42
N VAL A 31 -11.09 6.17 -27.65
CA VAL A 31 -11.15 6.17 -26.19
C VAL A 31 -9.87 5.56 -25.61
N VAL A 32 -9.25 6.28 -24.67
CA VAL A 32 -8.09 5.79 -23.93
C VAL A 32 -8.51 4.66 -23.01
N LYS A 33 -7.84 3.50 -23.10
CA LYS A 33 -8.00 2.39 -22.17
C LYS A 33 -6.81 2.34 -21.22
N TYR A 34 -7.03 1.83 -20.02
CA TYR A 34 -5.97 1.65 -19.03
C TYR A 34 -5.78 0.17 -18.71
N ALA A 35 -4.54 -0.23 -18.51
CA ALA A 35 -4.17 -1.57 -18.04
C ALA A 35 -3.30 -1.46 -16.79
N HIS A 36 -3.58 -2.28 -15.78
CA HIS A 36 -2.73 -2.35 -14.60
C HIS A 36 -1.44 -3.15 -14.91
N THR A 37 -0.33 -2.73 -14.34
CA THR A 37 0.97 -3.41 -14.38
C THR A 37 1.41 -3.92 -13.01
N ALA A 38 0.54 -3.78 -12.00
CA ALA A 38 0.79 -4.14 -10.61
C ALA A 38 1.33 -5.57 -10.44
N LYS A 39 0.79 -6.56 -11.15
CA LYS A 39 1.28 -7.96 -11.07
C LYS A 39 2.77 -8.06 -11.40
N ARG A 40 3.20 -7.40 -12.47
CA ARG A 40 4.61 -7.39 -12.89
C ARG A 40 5.47 -6.54 -11.95
N ARG A 41 5.02 -5.31 -11.64
CA ARG A 41 5.75 -4.38 -10.78
C ARG A 41 5.98 -4.91 -9.37
N LEU A 42 4.99 -5.59 -8.82
CA LEU A 42 5.03 -6.20 -7.50
C LEU A 42 5.47 -7.68 -7.56
N ALA A 43 5.89 -8.18 -8.73
CA ALA A 43 6.32 -9.57 -8.93
C ALA A 43 5.37 -10.60 -8.29
N LEU A 44 4.07 -10.45 -8.53
CA LEU A 44 3.01 -11.27 -7.94
C LEU A 44 2.72 -12.50 -8.81
N THR A 45 2.53 -13.65 -8.17
CA THR A 45 1.92 -14.81 -8.82
C THR A 45 0.43 -14.56 -9.10
N PRO A 46 -0.23 -15.36 -9.96
CA PRO A 46 -1.67 -15.25 -10.17
C PRO A 46 -2.50 -15.36 -8.87
N ALA A 47 -2.12 -16.28 -7.99
CA ALA A 47 -2.73 -16.48 -6.68
C ALA A 47 -2.59 -15.23 -5.80
N GLU A 48 -1.37 -14.73 -5.62
CA GLU A 48 -1.09 -13.54 -4.81
C GLU A 48 -1.82 -12.30 -5.34
N GLY A 49 -1.86 -12.14 -6.67
CA GLY A 49 -2.57 -11.05 -7.31
C GLY A 49 -4.08 -11.09 -7.09
N ALA A 50 -4.67 -12.29 -7.04
CA ALA A 50 -6.08 -12.47 -6.73
C ALA A 50 -6.40 -12.08 -5.28
N LEU A 51 -5.59 -12.54 -4.33
CA LEU A 51 -5.74 -12.21 -2.91
C LEU A 51 -5.56 -10.72 -2.65
N LEU A 52 -4.50 -10.11 -3.20
CA LEU A 52 -4.25 -8.68 -3.06
C LEU A 52 -5.38 -7.83 -3.66
N CYS A 53 -5.93 -8.23 -4.81
CA CYS A 53 -7.09 -7.57 -5.41
C CYS A 53 -8.30 -7.56 -4.46
N LEU A 54 -8.60 -8.70 -3.83
CA LEU A 54 -9.69 -8.80 -2.87
C LEU A 54 -9.46 -7.95 -1.62
N LEU A 55 -8.24 -7.95 -1.08
CA LEU A 55 -7.88 -7.15 0.09
C LEU A 55 -7.99 -5.64 -0.21
N LEU A 56 -7.60 -5.20 -1.41
CA LEU A 56 -7.75 -3.80 -1.84
C LEU A 56 -9.21 -3.37 -1.99
N LEU A 57 -10.07 -4.25 -2.51
CA LEU A 57 -11.46 -3.91 -2.82
C LEU A 57 -12.42 -4.07 -1.65
N ARG A 58 -12.09 -4.94 -0.69
CA ARG A 58 -13.00 -5.34 0.40
C ARG A 58 -12.39 -5.19 1.79
N GLY A 59 -11.16 -4.73 1.89
CA GLY A 59 -10.45 -4.58 3.15
C GLY A 59 -10.07 -5.93 3.78
N PRO A 60 -9.86 -5.95 5.11
CA PRO A 60 -9.35 -7.12 5.81
C PRO A 60 -10.32 -8.30 5.83
N GLN A 61 -9.84 -9.49 5.44
CA GLN A 61 -10.66 -10.69 5.25
C GLN A 61 -9.97 -11.92 5.84
N THR A 62 -10.75 -12.96 6.16
CA THR A 62 -10.20 -14.25 6.61
C THR A 62 -9.82 -15.13 5.41
N ALA A 63 -8.94 -16.12 5.60
CA ALA A 63 -8.53 -17.05 4.55
C ALA A 63 -9.73 -17.79 3.91
N GLY A 64 -10.74 -18.15 4.72
CA GLY A 64 -11.96 -18.80 4.23
C GLY A 64 -12.80 -17.87 3.34
N GLU A 65 -12.93 -16.61 3.73
CA GLU A 65 -13.59 -15.59 2.90
C GLU A 65 -12.84 -15.36 1.58
N LEU A 66 -11.51 -15.27 1.64
CA LEU A 66 -10.66 -15.07 0.48
C LEU A 66 -10.80 -16.23 -0.51
N ARG A 67 -10.78 -17.49 -0.03
CA ARG A 67 -11.01 -18.68 -0.88
C ARG A 67 -12.34 -18.59 -1.62
N GLY A 68 -13.43 -18.30 -0.89
CA GLY A 68 -14.77 -18.24 -1.47
C GLY A 68 -14.93 -17.11 -2.49
N ARG A 69 -14.27 -15.96 -2.27
CA ARG A 69 -14.38 -14.76 -3.13
C ARG A 69 -13.39 -14.78 -4.30
N ALA A 70 -12.27 -15.49 -4.19
CA ALA A 70 -11.22 -15.52 -5.21
C ALA A 70 -11.53 -16.43 -6.40
N ALA A 71 -12.56 -17.29 -6.32
CA ALA A 71 -12.83 -18.34 -7.32
C ALA A 71 -12.86 -17.85 -8.78
N ARG A 72 -13.32 -16.62 -9.05
CA ARG A 72 -13.35 -16.04 -10.41
C ARG A 72 -12.02 -15.41 -10.87
N LEU A 73 -11.11 -15.12 -9.94
CA LEU A 73 -9.80 -14.53 -10.21
C LEU A 73 -8.70 -15.59 -10.28
N HIS A 74 -8.73 -16.54 -9.34
CA HIS A 74 -7.83 -17.67 -9.24
C HIS A 74 -8.50 -18.78 -8.41
N PRO A 75 -8.68 -19.99 -8.96
CA PRO A 75 -9.27 -21.10 -8.21
C PRO A 75 -8.23 -21.68 -7.23
N PHE A 76 -8.56 -21.68 -5.94
CA PHE A 76 -7.77 -22.32 -4.89
C PHE A 76 -8.36 -23.70 -4.57
N ALA A 77 -7.51 -24.73 -4.53
CA ALA A 77 -7.87 -26.10 -4.23
C ALA A 77 -8.43 -26.23 -2.80
N ASP A 78 -7.72 -25.68 -1.82
CA ASP A 78 -8.08 -25.76 -0.40
C ASP A 78 -7.74 -24.47 0.36
N LEU A 79 -7.96 -24.49 1.68
CA LEU A 79 -7.65 -23.36 2.54
C LEU A 79 -6.14 -23.19 2.75
N ALA A 80 -5.38 -24.30 2.76
CA ALA A 80 -3.95 -24.28 2.96
C ALA A 80 -3.22 -23.58 1.80
N GLU A 81 -3.69 -23.76 0.56
CA GLU A 81 -3.15 -23.05 -0.59
C GLU A 81 -3.31 -21.52 -0.47
N VAL A 82 -4.44 -21.06 0.09
CA VAL A 82 -4.66 -19.63 0.36
C VAL A 82 -3.68 -19.13 1.42
N GLU A 83 -3.51 -19.86 2.52
CA GLU A 83 -2.59 -19.51 3.59
C GLU A 83 -1.15 -19.44 3.07
N VAL A 84 -0.70 -20.43 2.30
CA VAL A 84 0.63 -20.43 1.66
C VAL A 84 0.80 -19.24 0.71
N ALA A 85 -0.23 -18.92 -0.08
CA ALA A 85 -0.19 -17.78 -1.00
C ALA A 85 -0.18 -16.41 -0.27
N LEU A 86 -0.56 -16.35 1.01
CA LEU A 86 -0.46 -15.15 1.85
C LEU A 86 0.92 -14.97 2.47
N VAL A 87 1.62 -16.07 2.77
CA VAL A 87 2.94 -16.05 3.43
C VAL A 87 3.97 -15.26 2.61
N ARG A 88 4.18 -15.62 1.33
CA ARG A 88 5.25 -14.98 0.54
C ARG A 88 5.07 -13.45 0.42
N PRO A 89 3.87 -12.90 0.16
CA PRO A 89 3.64 -11.45 0.21
C PRO A 89 3.92 -10.80 1.57
N GLN A 90 3.68 -11.50 2.69
CA GLN A 90 3.91 -11.00 4.05
C GLN A 90 5.39 -10.99 4.43
N GLU A 91 6.17 -11.99 3.99
CA GLU A 91 7.58 -12.16 4.34
C GLU A 91 8.56 -11.36 3.48
N ARG A 92 8.06 -10.51 2.56
CA ARG A 92 8.92 -9.69 1.70
C ARG A 92 9.70 -8.67 2.54
N ALA A 93 11.00 -8.93 2.72
CA ALA A 93 11.90 -8.11 3.51
C ALA A 93 11.91 -6.61 3.14
N ALA A 94 11.81 -6.27 1.84
CA ALA A 94 11.87 -4.88 1.40
C ALA A 94 10.50 -4.18 1.37
N PHE A 95 9.40 -4.93 1.18
CA PHE A 95 8.06 -4.36 1.04
C PHE A 95 6.99 -5.44 1.28
N PRO A 96 6.60 -5.67 2.54
CA PRO A 96 5.53 -6.60 2.84
C PRO A 96 4.23 -6.07 2.24
N LEU A 97 3.53 -6.92 1.50
CA LEU A 97 2.32 -6.55 0.76
C LEU A 97 1.04 -6.86 1.55
N GLY A 98 1.17 -7.64 2.63
CA GLY A 98 0.13 -7.85 3.60
C GLY A 98 0.70 -8.10 4.98
N VAL A 99 -0.18 -8.13 5.97
CA VAL A 99 0.14 -8.53 7.34
C VAL A 99 -0.95 -9.46 7.84
N GLY A 100 -0.53 -10.57 8.41
CA GLY A 100 -1.39 -11.41 9.23
C GLY A 100 -1.55 -10.77 10.60
N LEU A 101 -2.78 -10.49 11.00
CA LEU A 101 -3.05 -9.68 12.19
C LEU A 101 -3.59 -10.55 13.31
N GLU A 102 -3.05 -10.31 14.51
CA GLU A 102 -3.48 -10.99 15.71
C GLU A 102 -4.98 -10.82 15.96
N ARG A 103 -5.55 -11.81 16.65
CA ARG A 103 -6.98 -11.87 16.94
C ARG A 103 -7.41 -10.61 17.70
N LEU A 104 -8.29 -9.82 17.10
CA LEU A 104 -9.04 -8.79 17.83
C LEU A 104 -9.82 -9.44 18.98
N PRO A 105 -9.84 -8.84 20.19
CA PRO A 105 -10.58 -9.39 21.32
C PRO A 105 -12.07 -9.57 20.93
N GLY A 106 -12.57 -10.80 21.04
CA GLY A 106 -13.95 -11.17 20.68
C GLY A 106 -14.17 -11.73 19.26
N ARG A 107 -13.13 -11.83 18.42
CA ARG A 107 -13.22 -12.48 17.10
C ARG A 107 -12.38 -13.77 17.07
N ARG A 108 -12.99 -14.88 16.60
CA ARG A 108 -12.36 -16.22 16.58
C ARG A 108 -11.33 -16.42 15.46
N GLU A 109 -11.34 -15.58 14.43
CA GLU A 109 -10.58 -15.81 13.19
C GLU A 109 -9.57 -14.69 12.90
N HIS A 110 -8.40 -15.10 12.41
CA HIS A 110 -7.34 -14.23 11.91
C HIS A 110 -7.78 -13.52 10.62
N ARG A 111 -7.39 -12.25 10.45
CA ARG A 111 -7.67 -11.47 9.24
C ARG A 111 -6.39 -10.95 8.63
N ASP A 112 -6.34 -11.02 7.32
CA ASP A 112 -5.24 -10.51 6.52
C ASP A 112 -5.64 -9.15 5.95
N ALA A 113 -4.72 -8.18 6.00
CA ALA A 113 -4.89 -6.87 5.40
C ALA A 113 -3.72 -6.56 4.46
N HIS A 114 -3.94 -5.75 3.42
CA HIS A 114 -2.85 -5.29 2.57
C HIS A 114 -2.08 -4.12 3.21
N LEU A 115 -0.81 -3.98 2.87
CA LEU A 115 0.06 -2.91 3.40
C LEU A 115 0.37 -1.80 2.38
N LEU A 116 -0.19 -1.87 1.17
CA LEU A 116 0.01 -0.85 0.12
C LEU A 116 -0.41 0.57 0.52
N SER A 117 -1.32 0.72 1.50
CA SER A 117 -1.72 2.03 2.04
C SER A 117 -0.99 2.39 3.34
N GLY A 118 0.03 1.62 3.71
CA GLY A 118 0.78 1.75 4.96
C GLY A 118 0.14 1.01 6.15
N ALA A 119 0.97 0.72 7.16
CA ALA A 119 0.56 -0.03 8.35
C ALA A 119 -0.55 0.66 9.16
N ALA A 120 -0.54 2.00 9.22
CA ALA A 120 -1.59 2.75 9.92
C ALA A 120 -2.97 2.59 9.26
N ALA A 121 -3.03 2.59 7.92
CA ALA A 121 -4.27 2.37 7.19
C ALA A 121 -4.76 0.92 7.36
N ALA A 122 -3.85 -0.06 7.39
CA ALA A 122 -4.19 -1.44 7.69
C ALA A 122 -4.79 -1.59 9.09
N ALA A 123 -4.16 -0.99 10.12
CA ALA A 123 -4.67 -0.97 11.49
C ALA A 123 -6.07 -0.33 11.59
N ALA A 124 -6.26 0.82 10.94
CA ALA A 124 -7.54 1.51 10.90
C ALA A 124 -8.63 0.69 10.20
N ALA A 125 -8.32 0.04 9.09
CA ALA A 125 -9.27 -0.81 8.35
C ALA A 125 -9.76 -2.02 9.16
N LEU A 126 -9.02 -2.41 10.19
CA LEU A 126 -9.38 -3.47 11.13
C LEU A 126 -10.18 -2.97 12.33
N GLY A 127 -10.35 -1.66 12.48
CA GLY A 127 -10.89 -1.07 13.70
C GLY A 127 -9.95 -1.18 14.90
N VAL A 128 -8.66 -1.48 14.67
CA VAL A 128 -7.62 -1.36 15.70
C VAL A 128 -7.28 0.13 15.79
N ALA A 129 -7.97 0.85 16.69
CA ALA A 129 -7.56 2.20 17.03
C ALA A 129 -6.15 2.13 17.61
N ALA A 130 -5.19 2.80 16.96
CA ALA A 130 -3.90 3.05 17.58
C ALA A 130 -4.18 3.76 18.92
N PRO A 131 -3.68 3.26 20.06
CA PRO A 131 -3.89 3.96 21.32
C PRO A 131 -3.35 5.38 21.17
N PRO A 132 -4.06 6.42 21.66
CA PRO A 132 -3.71 7.83 21.45
C PRO A 132 -2.23 8.12 21.76
N ALA A 133 -1.70 7.45 22.79
CA ALA A 133 -0.29 7.49 23.18
C ALA A 133 0.71 7.12 22.07
N THR A 134 0.37 6.21 21.14
CA THR A 134 1.27 5.81 20.04
C THR A 134 1.29 6.84 18.91
N VAL A 135 0.19 7.54 18.67
CA VAL A 135 0.10 8.62 17.69
C VAL A 135 0.85 9.85 18.20
N GLU A 136 0.68 10.18 19.48
CA GLU A 136 1.39 11.26 20.16
C GLU A 136 2.89 11.00 20.24
N ALA A 137 3.31 9.78 20.59
CA ALA A 137 4.72 9.40 20.60
C ALA A 137 5.36 9.48 19.21
N ARG A 138 4.65 9.03 18.16
CA ARG A 138 5.15 9.10 16.78
C ARG A 138 5.20 10.53 16.27
N ARG A 139 4.23 11.35 16.65
CA ARG A 139 4.22 12.79 16.34
C ARG A 139 5.41 13.49 17.01
N ALA A 140 5.65 13.23 18.29
CA ALA A 140 6.80 13.79 19.02
C ALA A 140 8.14 13.36 18.40
N ALA A 141 8.26 12.08 17.97
CA ALA A 141 9.45 11.60 17.28
C ALA A 141 9.70 12.31 15.95
N VAL A 142 8.65 12.47 15.12
CA VAL A 142 8.74 13.19 13.83
C VAL A 142 9.04 14.66 14.05
N GLU A 143 8.42 15.31 15.04
CA GLU A 143 8.69 16.71 15.38
C GLU A 143 10.14 16.91 15.83
N GLY A 144 10.70 15.97 16.61
CA GLY A 144 12.10 15.97 17.01
C GLY A 144 13.06 15.78 15.82
N GLU A 145 12.73 14.87 14.90
CA GLU A 145 13.53 14.62 13.70
C GLU A 145 13.51 15.85 12.76
N VAL A 146 12.35 16.49 12.59
CA VAL A 146 12.23 17.74 11.84
C VAL A 146 13.03 18.87 12.48
N ALA A 147 13.03 18.98 13.81
CA ALA A 147 13.84 19.98 14.51
C ALA A 147 15.34 19.75 14.30
N SER A 148 15.80 18.50 14.43
CA SER A 148 17.20 18.11 14.20
C SER A 148 17.64 18.38 12.75
N LEU A 149 16.81 17.99 11.77
CA LEU A 149 17.09 18.24 10.36
C LEU A 149 17.14 19.74 10.04
N ARG A 150 16.25 20.55 10.62
CA ARG A 150 16.30 22.01 10.44
C ARG A 150 17.57 22.63 11.04
N ALA A 151 17.94 22.20 12.24
CA ALA A 151 19.17 22.65 12.90
C ALA A 151 20.44 22.25 12.12
N ALA A 152 20.41 21.13 11.39
CA ALA A 152 21.51 20.72 10.52
C ALA A 152 21.54 21.49 9.18
N VAL A 153 20.38 21.86 8.64
CA VAL A 153 20.26 22.56 7.34
C VAL A 153 20.67 24.04 7.44
N GLU A 154 20.36 24.70 8.55
CA GLU A 154 20.66 26.13 8.75
C GLU A 154 22.16 26.49 8.61
N PRO A 155 23.12 25.80 9.26
CA PRO A 155 24.54 26.10 9.08
C PRO A 155 25.03 25.75 7.66
N LEU A 156 24.53 24.65 7.07
CA LEU A 156 24.90 24.26 5.70
C LEU A 156 24.46 25.30 4.66
N GLN A 157 23.30 25.93 4.86
CA GLN A 157 22.83 27.03 4.00
C GLN A 157 23.73 28.26 4.15
N GLY A 158 24.14 28.61 5.38
CA GLY A 158 25.06 29.72 5.63
C GLY A 158 26.44 29.50 5.02
N GLU A 159 27.00 28.29 5.14
CA GLU A 159 28.28 27.93 4.50
C GLU A 159 28.19 28.00 2.98
N LEU A 160 27.08 27.54 2.38
CA LEU A 160 26.86 27.60 0.94
C LEU A 160 26.75 29.05 0.43
N GLU A 161 26.07 29.92 1.19
CA GLU A 161 25.97 31.34 0.85
C GLU A 161 27.33 32.04 0.94
N ALA A 162 28.09 31.81 2.02
CA ALA A 162 29.44 32.34 2.19
C ALA A 162 30.41 31.85 1.10
N PHE A 163 30.32 30.58 0.73
CA PHE A 163 31.09 30.02 -0.38
C PHE A 163 30.71 30.71 -1.70
N ARG A 164 29.42 30.89 -1.99
CA ARG A 164 28.97 31.57 -3.22
C ARG A 164 29.43 33.01 -3.33
N THR A 165 29.51 33.76 -2.23
CA THR A 165 30.05 35.14 -2.23
C THR A 165 31.57 35.19 -2.40
N GLN A 166 32.29 34.13 -2.04
CA GLN A 166 33.75 34.07 -2.17
C GLN A 166 34.22 33.81 -3.62
N PHE A 167 33.36 33.23 -4.46
CA PHE A 167 33.63 32.94 -5.88
C PHE A 167 32.91 33.87 -6.85
N ARG A 168 32.48 35.05 -6.39
CA ARG A 168 31.87 36.11 -7.19
C ARG A 168 32.76 37.34 -7.22
#